data_AF-A0A744KF21-F1
#
_entry.id   AF-A0A744KF21-F1
#
_cell.length_a   1.000
_cell.length_b   1.000
_cell.length_c   1.000
_cell.angle_alpha   90.00
_cell.angle_beta   90.00
_cell.angle_gamma   90.00
#
_symmetry.space_group_name_H-M   'P 1'
#
loop_
_entity.id
_entity.type
_entity.pdbx_description
1 polymer ?
#
loop_
_entity_poly.entity_id
_entity_poly.type
_entity_poly.pdbx_seq_one_letter_code
_entity_poly.pdbx_strand_id
1 'polypeptide(L)'
;MYNPCNEITPLVEVYQRWLNDQTRLAVRYGISTRKTHHWHTLTTTGITLADGQRVAMVVPACLLSAPPVMDNAGSHVDVPVLVDMNSLRSYPQLPGILLSECIRLRPDGLYNCLERVFSRLREPGLRESLTLLCWYELVNGLQNSDWLYLPELSEQEVKAWVETRLSQYPLLYRVVDEYVFFSCFGFWPEAPPCL
;
A
#
# COMPACT_ATOMS: atom_id res chain seq x y z
N MET A 1 28.14 0.44 -33.09
CA MET A 1 28.32 0.49 -31.63
C MET A 1 26.98 0.15 -31.00
N TYR A 2 26.84 -1.07 -30.49
CA TYR A 2 25.67 -1.48 -29.73
C TYR A 2 25.79 -0.84 -28.34
N ASN A 3 24.86 0.04 -27.99
CA ASN A 3 24.75 0.55 -26.63
C ASN A 3 23.88 -0.45 -25.86
N PRO A 4 24.42 -1.21 -24.88
CA PRO A 4 23.60 -2.11 -24.11
C PRO A 4 22.74 -1.26 -23.18
N CYS A 5 21.46 -1.09 -23.52
CA CYS A 5 20.43 -0.56 -22.63
C CYS A 5 20.21 -1.55 -21.47
N ASN A 6 21.15 -1.60 -20.52
CA ASN A 6 20.97 -2.21 -19.21
C ASN A 6 20.45 -1.17 -18.22
N GLU A 7 19.36 -0.48 -18.57
CA GLU A 7 18.58 0.23 -17.55
C GLU A 7 17.66 -0.80 -16.89
N ILE A 8 18.09 -1.30 -15.74
CA ILE A 8 17.21 -2.03 -14.82
C ILE A 8 16.06 -1.07 -14.52
N THR A 9 14.87 -1.33 -15.07
CA THR A 9 13.68 -0.51 -14.79
C THR A 9 13.52 -0.37 -13.27
N PRO A 10 13.45 0.86 -12.72
CA PRO A 10 13.27 1.06 -11.29
C PRO A 10 12.05 0.30 -10.76
N LEU A 11 12.15 -0.30 -9.57
CA LEU A 11 11.07 -1.09 -8.96
C LEU A 11 9.74 -0.33 -8.91
N VAL A 12 9.81 0.97 -8.58
CA VAL A 12 8.65 1.87 -8.55
C VAL A 12 7.94 1.95 -9.91
N GLU A 13 8.66 1.95 -11.03
CA GLU A 13 8.06 1.96 -12.36
C GLU A 13 7.38 0.63 -12.69
N VAL A 14 7.95 -0.50 -12.25
CA VAL A 14 7.35 -1.82 -12.44
C VAL A 14 6.01 -1.91 -11.71
N TYR A 15 5.99 -1.54 -10.42
CA TYR A 15 4.74 -1.48 -9.67
C TYR A 15 3.76 -0.46 -10.22
N GLN A 16 4.23 0.71 -10.65
CA GLN A 16 3.38 1.77 -11.18
C GLN A 16 2.68 1.33 -12.48
N ARG A 17 3.41 0.68 -13.40
CA ARG A 17 2.81 0.13 -14.63
C ARG A 17 1.75 -0.91 -14.32
N TRP A 18 2.07 -1.84 -13.42
CA TRP A 18 1.12 -2.86 -12.99
C TRP A 18 -0.12 -2.26 -12.31
N LEU A 19 0.06 -1.29 -11.41
CA LEU A 19 -1.03 -0.62 -10.69
C LEU A 19 -1.93 0.17 -11.65
N ASN A 20 -1.35 0.85 -12.64
CA ASN A 20 -2.09 1.57 -13.67
C ASN A 20 -2.99 0.63 -14.48
N ASP A 21 -2.48 -0.54 -14.87
CA ASP A 21 -3.27 -1.54 -15.59
C ASP A 21 -4.43 -2.08 -14.74
N GLN A 22 -4.18 -2.38 -13.45
CA GLN A 22 -5.24 -2.82 -12.52
C GLN A 22 -6.30 -1.74 -12.31
N THR A 23 -5.89 -0.49 -12.14
CA THR A 23 -6.79 0.65 -11.95
C THR A 23 -7.68 0.83 -13.18
N ARG A 24 -7.10 0.77 -14.38
CA ARG A 24 -7.86 0.89 -15.63
C ARG A 24 -8.91 -0.21 -15.75
N LEU A 25 -8.57 -1.45 -15.39
CA LEU A 25 -9.52 -2.56 -15.38
C LEU A 25 -10.62 -2.34 -14.35
N ALA A 26 -10.28 -1.98 -13.10
CA ALA A 26 -11.24 -1.74 -12.04
C ALA A 26 -12.25 -0.63 -12.40
N VAL A 27 -11.78 0.47 -13.00
CA VAL A 27 -12.64 1.55 -13.51
C VAL A 27 -13.52 1.07 -14.65
N ARG A 28 -12.96 0.32 -15.61
CA ARG A 28 -13.71 -0.20 -16.76
C ARG A 28 -14.87 -1.11 -16.34
N TYR A 29 -14.69 -1.87 -15.28
CA TYR A 29 -15.71 -2.79 -14.75
C TYR A 29 -16.59 -2.17 -13.66
N GLY A 30 -16.46 -0.87 -13.38
CA GLY A 30 -17.30 -0.18 -12.39
C GLY A 30 -16.99 -0.52 -10.93
N ILE A 31 -15.85 -1.16 -10.66
CA ILE A 31 -15.38 -1.48 -9.30
C ILE A 31 -14.86 -0.20 -8.62
N SER A 32 -14.11 0.61 -9.36
CA SER A 32 -13.50 1.86 -8.89
C SER A 32 -13.92 3.06 -9.75
N THR A 33 -13.73 4.25 -9.22
CA THR A 33 -13.92 5.51 -9.96
C THR A 33 -12.62 5.97 -10.63
N ARG A 34 -12.69 6.94 -11.55
CA ARG A 34 -11.48 7.53 -12.16
C ARG A 34 -10.63 8.29 -11.15
N LYS A 35 -11.22 8.77 -10.06
CA LYS A 35 -10.52 9.54 -9.01
C LYS A 35 -9.48 8.71 -8.27
N THR A 36 -9.62 7.39 -8.22
CA THR A 36 -8.67 6.48 -7.56
C THR A 36 -7.23 6.64 -8.06
N HIS A 37 -7.03 7.11 -9.31
CA HIS A 37 -5.69 7.39 -9.84
C HIS A 37 -4.85 8.33 -8.96
N HIS A 38 -5.48 9.24 -8.21
CA HIS A 38 -4.78 10.13 -7.29
C HIS A 38 -4.04 9.37 -6.18
N TRP A 39 -4.62 8.29 -5.66
CA TRP A 39 -4.02 7.43 -4.63
C TRP A 39 -3.05 6.39 -5.20
N HIS A 40 -3.09 6.16 -6.50
CA HIS A 40 -2.27 5.16 -7.18
C HIS A 40 -0.99 5.73 -7.77
N THR A 41 -0.54 6.89 -7.29
CA THR A 41 0.80 7.41 -7.60
C THR A 41 1.79 6.86 -6.59
N LEU A 42 2.78 6.10 -7.06
CA LEU A 42 3.83 5.51 -6.23
C LEU A 42 5.09 6.37 -6.27
N THR A 43 5.83 6.35 -5.17
CA THR A 43 7.14 6.98 -5.02
C THR A 43 8.04 6.09 -4.17
N THR A 44 9.32 6.45 -4.03
CA THR A 44 10.26 5.76 -3.17
C THR A 44 10.62 6.65 -1.98
N THR A 45 10.61 6.07 -0.78
CA THR A 45 11.05 6.75 0.44
C THR A 45 11.99 5.86 1.24
N GLY A 46 12.86 6.47 2.05
CA GLY A 46 13.68 5.74 3.01
C GLY A 46 12.87 5.39 4.25
N ILE A 47 12.96 4.16 4.72
CA ILE A 47 12.41 3.71 6.00
C ILE A 47 13.52 3.09 6.86
N THR A 48 13.30 3.04 8.16
CA THR A 48 14.17 2.31 9.10
C THR A 48 13.45 1.04 9.53
N LEU A 49 14.09 -0.12 9.34
CA LEU A 49 13.59 -1.41 9.79
C LEU A 49 13.84 -1.61 11.30
N ALA A 50 13.17 -2.58 11.91
CA ALA A 50 13.32 -2.90 13.33
C ALA A 50 14.76 -3.27 13.73
N ASP A 51 15.56 -3.81 12.81
CA ASP A 51 16.98 -4.10 12.99
C ASP A 51 17.90 -2.87 12.86
N GLY A 52 17.33 -1.68 12.63
CA GLY A 52 18.02 -0.41 12.45
C GLY A 52 18.50 -0.14 11.02
N GLN A 53 18.29 -1.06 10.08
CA GLN A 53 18.71 -0.86 8.68
C GLN A 53 17.84 0.20 7.99
N ARG A 54 18.50 1.11 7.26
CA ARG A 54 17.82 2.06 6.37
C ARG A 54 17.69 1.49 4.97
N VAL A 55 16.46 1.30 4.52
CA VAL A 55 16.13 0.70 3.23
C VAL A 55 15.17 1.60 2.46
N ALA A 56 15.18 1.48 1.13
CA ALA A 56 14.21 2.15 0.28
C ALA A 56 12.93 1.29 0.16
N MET A 57 11.76 1.90 0.37
CA MET A 57 10.45 1.28 0.19
C MET A 57 9.67 2.04 -0.89
N VAL A 58 8.96 1.32 -1.76
CA VAL A 58 7.97 1.91 -2.65
C VAL A 58 6.70 2.17 -1.84
N VAL A 59 6.10 3.35 -1.97
CA VAL A 59 4.94 3.78 -1.16
C VAL A 59 3.95 4.59 -2.01
N PRO A 60 2.65 4.60 -1.69
CA PRO A 60 1.71 5.58 -2.22
C PRO A 60 2.12 6.99 -1.79
N ALA A 61 2.24 7.90 -2.75
CA ALA A 61 2.65 9.28 -2.50
C ALA A 61 1.68 10.02 -1.57
N CYS A 62 0.40 9.63 -1.55
CA CYS A 62 -0.62 10.20 -0.65
C CYS A 62 -0.37 9.92 0.84
N LEU A 63 0.52 8.98 1.18
CA LEU A 63 0.91 8.69 2.56
C LEU A 63 2.07 9.56 3.06
N LEU A 64 2.69 10.37 2.18
CA LEU A 64 3.78 11.25 2.54
C LEU A 64 3.23 12.64 2.87
N SER A 65 3.39 13.09 4.12
CA SER A 65 2.88 14.38 4.61
C SER A 65 3.50 15.64 3.97
N ALA A 66 4.49 15.46 3.09
CA ALA A 66 5.09 16.44 2.19
C ALA A 66 6.07 15.67 1.27
N PRO A 67 6.44 16.18 0.08
CA PRO A 67 7.44 15.50 -0.75
C PRO A 67 8.73 15.30 0.06
N PRO A 68 9.33 14.10 0.03
CA PRO A 68 10.50 13.81 0.82
C PRO A 68 11.61 14.75 0.36
N VAL A 69 12.09 15.61 1.27
CA VAL A 69 13.42 16.20 1.12
C VAL A 69 14.36 15.01 1.01
N MET A 70 15.03 14.88 -0.13
CA MET A 70 16.02 13.82 -0.33
C MET A 70 17.15 14.02 0.68
N ASP A 71 17.03 13.40 1.85
CA ASP A 71 18.09 13.30 2.83
C ASP A 71 19.07 12.21 2.37
N ASN A 72 19.84 12.56 1.34
CA ASN A 72 20.93 11.78 0.78
C ASN A 72 22.14 11.82 1.73
N ALA A 73 22.03 11.25 2.93
CA ALA A 73 23.14 11.19 3.88
C ALA A 73 23.18 9.93 4.78
N GLY A 74 22.46 8.87 4.42
CA GLY A 74 22.59 7.56 5.05
C GLY A 74 22.95 6.51 4.01
N SER A 75 23.92 5.64 4.29
CA SER A 75 24.20 4.47 3.45
C SER A 75 22.98 3.56 3.44
N HIS A 76 22.17 3.65 2.38
CA HIS A 76 21.04 2.75 2.18
C HIS A 76 21.56 1.36 1.83
N VAL A 77 20.95 0.32 2.40
CA VAL A 77 21.21 -1.05 1.97
C VAL A 77 20.48 -1.27 0.66
N ASP A 78 21.22 -1.62 -0.40
CA ASP A 78 20.65 -2.01 -1.68
C ASP A 78 19.93 -3.35 -1.54
N VAL A 79 18.61 -3.29 -1.38
CA VAL A 79 17.76 -4.48 -1.36
C VAL A 79 17.43 -4.87 -2.82
N PRO A 80 17.54 -6.15 -3.21
CA PRO A 80 17.27 -6.58 -4.58
C PRO A 80 15.89 -6.13 -5.09
N VAL A 81 15.83 -5.75 -6.37
CA VAL A 81 14.59 -5.49 -7.11
C VAL A 81 13.88 -6.84 -7.33
N LEU A 82 13.14 -7.28 -6.31
CA LEU A 82 12.34 -8.49 -6.36
C LEU A 82 10.86 -8.10 -6.30
N VAL A 83 10.14 -8.37 -7.39
CA VAL A 83 8.69 -8.23 -7.46
C VAL A 83 8.07 -9.60 -7.26
N ASP A 84 7.22 -9.76 -6.25
CA ASP A 84 6.44 -10.98 -6.10
C ASP A 84 5.16 -10.90 -6.94
N MET A 85 5.22 -11.50 -8.13
CA MET A 85 4.08 -11.54 -9.05
C MET A 85 2.88 -12.33 -8.50
N ASN A 86 3.08 -13.20 -7.50
CA ASN A 86 1.98 -13.95 -6.89
C ASN A 86 1.13 -13.03 -6.01
N SER A 87 1.75 -12.24 -5.13
CA SER A 87 1.06 -11.21 -4.33
C SER A 87 0.28 -10.25 -5.21
N LEU A 88 0.90 -9.76 -6.29
CA LEU A 88 0.24 -8.86 -7.24
C LEU A 88 -0.99 -9.52 -7.88
N ARG A 89 -0.91 -10.80 -8.30
CA ARG A 89 -2.06 -11.48 -8.92
C ARG A 89 -3.17 -11.81 -7.93
N SER A 90 -2.82 -12.20 -6.71
CA SER A 90 -3.78 -12.61 -5.68
C SER A 90 -4.51 -11.42 -5.06
N TYR A 91 -3.84 -10.26 -4.98
CA TYR A 91 -4.37 -9.06 -4.34
C TYR A 91 -4.23 -7.87 -5.29
N PRO A 92 -5.29 -7.50 -6.03
CA PRO A 92 -5.24 -6.38 -6.96
C PRO A 92 -5.04 -5.07 -6.21
N GLN A 93 -4.50 -4.06 -6.91
CA GLN A 93 -4.23 -2.71 -6.40
C GLN A 93 -3.16 -2.66 -5.29
N LEU A 94 -3.25 -1.68 -4.38
CA LEU A 94 -2.25 -1.42 -3.34
C LEU A 94 -1.94 -2.61 -2.41
N PRO A 95 -2.90 -3.47 -1.99
CA PRO A 95 -2.61 -4.58 -1.08
C PRO A 95 -1.53 -5.55 -1.60
N GLY A 96 -1.54 -5.87 -2.90
CA GLY A 96 -0.55 -6.76 -3.50
C GLY A 96 0.85 -6.16 -3.54
N ILE A 97 0.95 -4.85 -3.73
CA ILE A 97 2.25 -4.15 -3.74
C ILE A 97 2.82 -4.11 -2.32
N LEU A 98 2.00 -3.83 -1.30
CA LEU A 98 2.45 -3.90 0.09
C LEU A 98 3.00 -5.29 0.44
N LEU A 99 2.29 -6.37 0.06
CA LEU A 99 2.77 -7.73 0.29
C LEU A 99 4.09 -8.04 -0.44
N SER A 100 4.23 -7.58 -1.69
CA SER A 100 5.46 -7.71 -2.46
C SER A 100 6.62 -6.95 -1.78
N GLU A 101 6.37 -5.76 -1.24
CA GLU A 101 7.33 -5.01 -0.44
C GLU A 101 7.69 -5.73 0.87
N CYS A 102 6.72 -6.37 1.54
CA CYS A 102 7.01 -7.19 2.72
C CYS A 102 7.89 -8.40 2.38
N ILE A 103 7.72 -9.05 1.22
CA ILE A 103 8.62 -10.13 0.78
C ILE A 103 10.03 -9.60 0.55
N ARG A 104 10.13 -8.45 -0.13
CA ARG A 104 11.41 -7.85 -0.52
C ARG A 104 12.20 -7.33 0.68
N LEU A 105 11.54 -6.60 1.57
CA LEU A 105 12.14 -5.98 2.75
C LEU A 105 12.26 -6.94 3.94
N ARG A 106 11.51 -8.05 3.93
CA ARG A 106 11.45 -9.05 4.99
C ARG A 106 11.25 -8.48 6.40
N PRO A 107 10.26 -7.59 6.64
CA PRO A 107 9.92 -7.22 8.00
C PRO A 107 9.40 -8.46 8.74
N ASP A 108 9.81 -8.62 10.00
CA ASP A 108 9.66 -9.84 10.81
C ASP A 108 8.24 -10.44 10.76
N GLY A 109 8.05 -11.45 9.89
CA GLY A 109 6.79 -12.20 9.77
C GLY A 109 5.60 -11.43 9.17
N LEU A 110 5.77 -10.16 8.80
CA LEU A 110 4.66 -9.29 8.41
C LEU A 110 3.94 -9.77 7.15
N TYR A 111 4.67 -10.29 6.16
CA TYR A 111 4.07 -10.86 4.96
C TYR A 111 3.06 -11.96 5.31
N ASN A 112 3.48 -12.96 6.10
CA ASN A 112 2.63 -14.09 6.49
C ASN A 112 1.42 -13.62 7.31
N CYS A 113 1.62 -12.62 8.15
CA CYS A 113 0.56 -12.00 8.93
C CYS A 113 -0.50 -11.35 8.02
N LEU A 114 -0.09 -10.44 7.14
CA LEU A 114 -0.99 -9.71 6.25
C LEU A 114 -1.66 -10.62 5.23
N GLU A 115 -0.96 -11.62 4.69
CA GLU A 115 -1.55 -12.58 3.73
C GLU A 115 -2.68 -13.40 4.37
N ARG A 116 -2.46 -13.91 5.60
CA ARG A 116 -3.49 -14.63 6.37
C ARG A 116 -4.69 -13.75 6.72
N VAL A 117 -4.47 -12.47 7.01
CA VAL A 117 -5.56 -11.54 7.29
C VAL A 117 -6.29 -11.21 5.99
N PHE A 118 -5.60 -10.77 4.94
CA PHE A 118 -6.19 -10.32 3.68
C PHE A 118 -7.00 -11.41 2.98
N SER A 119 -6.59 -12.68 3.06
CA SER A 119 -7.29 -13.82 2.46
C SER A 119 -8.68 -14.08 3.04
N ARG A 120 -8.95 -13.62 4.28
CA ARG A 120 -10.26 -13.81 4.94
C ARG A 120 -11.13 -12.56 5.03
N LEU A 121 -10.57 -11.35 4.82
CA LEU A 121 -11.35 -10.11 4.80
C LEU A 121 -12.27 -10.08 3.56
N ARG A 122 -13.56 -9.90 3.81
CA ARG A 122 -14.66 -9.83 2.85
C ARG A 122 -15.38 -8.48 2.90
N GLU A 123 -15.30 -7.76 4.01
CA GLU A 123 -15.88 -6.44 4.15
C GLU A 123 -15.26 -5.46 3.13
N PRO A 124 -16.08 -4.78 2.30
CA PRO A 124 -15.58 -3.83 1.32
C PRO A 124 -14.76 -2.72 1.98
N GLY A 125 -13.57 -2.45 1.46
CA GLY A 125 -12.72 -1.36 1.95
C GLY A 125 -11.92 -1.68 3.22
N LEU A 126 -12.19 -2.80 3.91
CA LEU A 126 -11.44 -3.14 5.12
C LEU A 126 -10.01 -3.56 4.80
N ARG A 127 -9.80 -4.30 3.71
CA ARG A 127 -8.47 -4.68 3.23
C ARG A 127 -7.68 -3.44 2.79
N GLU A 128 -8.32 -2.54 2.08
CA GLU A 128 -7.78 -1.27 1.60
C GLU A 128 -7.38 -0.36 2.76
N SER A 129 -8.24 -0.24 3.77
CA SER A 129 -7.98 0.50 5.00
C SER A 129 -6.77 -0.05 5.75
N LEU A 130 -6.76 -1.38 5.98
CA LEU A 130 -5.65 -2.04 6.66
C LEU A 130 -4.34 -1.89 5.89
N THR A 131 -4.39 -1.97 4.56
CA THR A 131 -3.22 -1.78 3.69
C THR A 131 -2.60 -0.41 3.89
N LEU A 132 -3.38 0.67 3.79
CA LEU A 132 -2.86 2.02 3.95
C LEU A 132 -2.38 2.31 5.37
N LEU A 133 -3.07 1.79 6.39
CA LEU A 133 -2.65 1.90 7.78
C LEU A 133 -1.29 1.23 8.02
N CYS A 134 -1.12 -0.03 7.61
CA CYS A 134 0.15 -0.74 7.76
C CYS A 134 1.28 -0.06 6.98
N TRP A 135 0.99 0.40 5.76
CA TRP A 135 2.00 1.11 4.96
C TRP A 135 2.43 2.42 5.61
N TYR A 136 1.49 3.19 6.14
CA TYR A 136 1.77 4.42 6.87
C TYR A 136 2.60 4.15 8.12
N GLU A 137 2.20 3.18 8.94
CA GLU A 137 2.95 2.85 10.17
C GLU A 137 4.36 2.33 9.84
N LEU A 138 4.54 1.53 8.78
CA LEU A 138 5.87 1.12 8.30
C LEU A 138 6.76 2.31 7.93
N VAL A 139 6.22 3.27 7.16
CA VAL A 139 6.96 4.47 6.73
C VAL A 139 7.39 5.32 7.93
N ASN A 140 6.57 5.37 8.97
CA ASN A 140 6.86 6.13 10.19
C ASN A 140 7.66 5.32 11.24
N GLY A 141 8.15 4.14 10.90
CA GLY A 141 8.94 3.30 11.81
C GLY A 141 8.15 2.72 12.98
N LEU A 142 6.82 2.68 12.89
CA LEU A 142 5.91 2.18 13.92
C LEU A 142 5.68 0.67 13.80
N GLN A 143 6.76 -0.10 13.68
CA GLN A 143 6.73 -1.57 13.48
C GLN A 143 6.42 -2.33 14.78
N ASN A 144 5.51 -1.81 15.60
CA ASN A 144 5.14 -2.43 16.87
C ASN A 144 4.45 -3.77 16.59
N SER A 145 4.79 -4.79 17.37
CA SER A 145 4.39 -6.21 17.23
C SER A 145 2.89 -6.48 17.21
N ASP A 146 2.07 -5.45 17.38
CA ASP A 146 0.62 -5.51 17.40
C ASP A 146 0.03 -6.09 16.11
N TRP A 147 0.72 -5.97 14.97
CA TRP A 147 0.20 -6.55 13.74
C TRP A 147 0.12 -8.07 13.80
N LEU A 148 1.02 -8.71 14.54
CA LEU A 148 1.14 -10.17 14.58
C LEU A 148 -0.04 -10.85 15.29
N TYR A 149 -0.87 -10.13 16.06
CA TYR A 149 -2.12 -10.67 16.61
C TYR A 149 -3.30 -10.56 15.66
N LEU A 150 -3.22 -9.75 14.60
CA LEU A 150 -4.33 -9.60 13.65
C LEU A 150 -4.85 -10.94 13.12
N PRO A 151 -4.01 -11.95 12.79
CA PRO A 151 -4.48 -13.25 12.33
C PRO A 151 -5.36 -14.02 13.33
N GLU A 152 -5.29 -13.69 14.62
CA GLU A 152 -6.08 -14.35 15.66
C GLU A 152 -7.47 -13.72 15.83
N LEU A 153 -7.64 -12.47 15.39
CA LEU A 153 -8.89 -11.73 15.47
C LEU A 153 -9.91 -12.19 14.43
N SER A 154 -11.20 -12.07 14.75
CA SER A 154 -12.29 -12.14 13.77
C SER A 154 -12.30 -10.92 12.84
N GLU A 155 -13.06 -10.97 11.75
CA GLU A 155 -13.18 -9.82 10.83
C GLU A 155 -13.72 -8.57 11.52
N GLN A 156 -14.74 -8.71 12.39
CA GLN A 156 -15.28 -7.59 13.16
C GLN A 156 -14.27 -7.02 14.14
N GLU A 157 -13.44 -7.86 14.75
CA GLU A 157 -12.36 -7.40 15.64
C GLU A 157 -11.25 -6.70 14.85
N VAL A 158 -10.90 -7.18 13.65
CA VAL A 158 -9.96 -6.49 12.76
C VAL A 158 -10.53 -5.12 12.34
N LYS A 159 -11.82 -5.05 12.01
CA LYS A 159 -12.48 -3.77 11.71
C LYS A 159 -12.37 -2.79 12.87
N ALA A 160 -12.80 -3.21 14.07
CA ALA A 160 -12.73 -2.38 15.26
C ALA A 160 -11.28 -1.95 15.58
N TRP A 161 -10.32 -2.85 15.35
CA TRP A 161 -8.91 -2.55 15.49
C TRP A 161 -8.43 -1.46 14.53
N VAL A 162 -8.76 -1.60 13.24
CA VAL A 162 -8.41 -0.61 12.19
C VAL A 162 -9.03 0.73 12.51
N GLU A 163 -10.31 0.78 12.87
CA GLU A 163 -11.02 2.01 13.25
C GLU A 163 -10.37 2.69 14.46
N THR A 164 -10.06 1.90 15.50
CA THR A 164 -9.39 2.39 16.71
C THR A 164 -8.01 2.97 16.39
N ARG A 165 -7.23 2.28 15.56
CA ARG A 165 -5.90 2.75 15.15
C ARG A 165 -5.97 4.00 14.27
N LEU A 166 -6.84 4.02 13.25
CA LEU A 166 -7.01 5.18 12.38
C LEU A 166 -7.52 6.40 13.14
N SER A 167 -8.32 6.22 14.20
CA SER A 167 -8.78 7.35 15.04
C SER A 167 -7.62 8.14 15.68
N GLN A 168 -6.45 7.52 15.83
CA GLN A 168 -5.22 8.15 16.34
C GLN A 168 -4.53 9.02 15.28
N TYR A 169 -4.91 8.87 14.00
CA TYR A 169 -4.32 9.57 12.85
C TYR A 169 -5.40 10.26 12.00
N PRO A 170 -5.99 11.39 12.45
CA PRO A 170 -7.13 12.01 11.77
C PRO A 170 -6.90 12.37 10.29
N LEU A 171 -5.66 12.74 9.92
CA LEU A 171 -5.31 13.02 8.53
C LEU A 171 -5.28 11.74 7.69
N LEU A 172 -4.64 10.68 8.20
CA LEU A 172 -4.62 9.38 7.52
C LEU A 172 -6.03 8.80 7.39
N TYR A 173 -6.85 8.93 8.44
CA TYR A 173 -8.25 8.47 8.40
C TYR A 173 -8.98 9.05 7.18
N ARG A 174 -8.87 10.37 6.94
CA ARG A 174 -9.49 11.01 5.78
C ARG A 174 -8.96 10.48 4.45
N VAL A 175 -7.63 10.31 4.34
CA VAL A 175 -7.00 9.77 3.14
C VAL A 175 -7.49 8.33 2.86
N VAL A 176 -7.64 7.52 3.91
CA VAL A 176 -8.14 6.14 3.84
C VAL A 176 -9.61 6.11 3.45
N ASP A 177 -10.45 6.92 4.08
CA ASP A 177 -11.88 6.99 3.81
C ASP A 177 -12.15 7.37 2.34
N GLU A 178 -11.47 8.40 1.84
CA GLU A 178 -11.58 8.80 0.44
C GLU A 178 -11.03 7.72 -0.51
N TYR A 179 -9.90 7.08 -0.17
CA TYR A 179 -9.35 5.99 -0.97
C TYR A 179 -10.35 4.84 -1.08
N VAL A 180 -10.88 4.36 0.04
CA VAL A 180 -11.86 3.26 0.11
C VAL A 180 -13.09 3.62 -0.70
N PHE A 181 -13.60 4.84 -0.54
CA PHE A 181 -14.74 5.31 -1.31
C PHE A 181 -14.49 5.21 -2.82
N PHE A 182 -13.40 5.78 -3.33
CA PHE A 182 -13.14 5.80 -4.76
C PHE A 182 -12.69 4.45 -5.32
N SER A 183 -11.96 3.65 -4.54
CA SER A 183 -11.45 2.33 -4.97
C SER A 183 -12.49 1.22 -4.92
N CYS A 184 -13.43 1.25 -3.97
CA CYS A 184 -14.38 0.16 -3.75
C CYS A 184 -15.82 0.48 -4.17
N PHE A 185 -16.18 1.75 -4.40
CA PHE A 185 -17.56 2.16 -4.71
C PHE A 185 -17.68 2.86 -6.07
N GLY A 186 -17.25 2.19 -7.14
CA GLY A 186 -17.28 2.72 -8.51
C GLY A 186 -18.67 3.09 -9.07
N PHE A 187 -19.75 2.58 -8.50
CA PHE A 187 -21.13 2.92 -8.91
C PHE A 187 -21.71 4.16 -8.24
N TRP A 188 -20.95 4.84 -7.38
CA TRP A 188 -21.44 6.07 -6.76
C TRP A 188 -21.58 7.18 -7.81
N PRO A 189 -22.75 7.83 -7.94
CA PRO A 189 -22.91 8.91 -8.90
C PRO A 189 -21.97 10.07 -8.53
N GLU A 190 -21.03 10.39 -9.43
CA GLU A 190 -20.08 11.50 -9.27
C GLU A 190 -20.75 12.89 -9.34
N ALA A 191 -22.07 12.94 -9.62
CA ALA A 191 -22.88 14.15 -9.64
C ALA A 191 -23.81 14.20 -8.41
N PRO A 192 -23.97 15.37 -7.74
CA PRO A 192 -25.06 15.55 -6.80
C PRO A 192 -26.39 15.32 -7.53
N PRO A 193 -27.45 14.80 -6.86
CA PRO A 193 -28.78 14.83 -7.45
C PRO A 193 -29.09 16.29 -7.83
N CYS A 194 -29.38 16.52 -9.11
CA CYS A 194 -29.87 17.81 -9.56
C CYS A 194 -31.15 18.10 -8.77
N LEU A 195 -31.10 19.11 -7.90
CA LEU A 195 -32.29 19.74 -7.30
C LEU A 195 -32.93 20.69 -8.31
#